data_AF-A0A9D7CZJ4-F1
#
_entry.id   AF-A0A9D7CZJ4-F1
#
_cell.length_a   1.000
_cell.length_b   1.000
_cell.length_c   1.000
_cell.angle_alpha   90.00
_cell.angle_beta   90.00
_cell.angle_gamma   90.00
#
_symmetry.space_group_name_H-M   'P 1'
#
loop_
_entity.id
_entity.type
_entity.pdbx_description
1 polymer ?
#
loop_
_entity_poly.entity_id
_entity_poly.type
_entity_poly.pdbx_seq_one_letter_code
_entity_poly.pdbx_strand_id
1 'polypeptide(L)'
;MTQDRRIVVTFRMPSQGVRAGEPSSYLVRSRSLASRAEALGATLCSWSAMTVAFAFPVDALEEAIDLVVSLITEVSPEGERWAAGVAEGSMETLDDKRNELAWGEPLVVSLTLSRVARSGEALVHTGLSAIDALRLMEVRAATDGGLEVRGSRLDPQRPWRRRPHSGAAVEPSPPPPPAKLAAVPGAVKAPNLASGAAAALPVPPPRPSVTNEARLSVSSEARTIPNRPPAPSIVAIEDDEKPETPRPRATAAEMAAAVRTSRAAFLARNKLALAESAATLEGGASTSAGRLRAFADFTRGDVGPALRALEQARDEARGGARVQAALALAVMLAGVGKADDALLEALDALARARELGDALAADACARFLRRLTAARLEPPSEPLLDELDVDIDLEDFDASP
;
A
#
# COMPACT_ATOMS: atom_id res chain seq x y z
N MET A 1 -9.98 -15.84 33.37
CA MET A 1 -9.07 -15.88 32.21
C MET A 1 -7.69 -15.58 32.76
N THR A 2 -6.75 -16.51 32.60
CA THR A 2 -5.40 -16.36 33.15
C THR A 2 -4.66 -15.41 32.22
N GLN A 3 -4.38 -14.20 32.69
CA GLN A 3 -3.50 -13.29 31.95
C GLN A 3 -2.10 -13.86 31.99
N ASP A 4 -1.59 -14.24 30.83
CA ASP A 4 -0.25 -14.77 30.70
C ASP A 4 0.68 -13.69 30.18
N ARG A 5 1.84 -13.54 30.80
CA ARG A 5 2.79 -12.49 30.46
C ARG A 5 3.69 -13.01 29.36
N ARG A 6 3.81 -12.26 28.27
CA ARG A 6 4.51 -12.68 27.04
C ARG A 6 5.38 -11.56 26.50
N ILE A 7 6.45 -11.94 25.80
CA ILE A 7 7.24 -11.04 24.96
C ILE A 7 6.62 -11.08 23.56
N VAL A 8 6.15 -9.94 23.07
CA VAL A 8 5.57 -9.82 21.72
C VAL A 8 6.58 -9.16 20.80
N VAL A 9 6.85 -9.82 19.68
CA VAL A 9 7.69 -9.33 18.60
C VAL A 9 6.83 -9.12 17.36
N THR A 10 6.74 -7.88 16.88
CA THR A 10 6.05 -7.56 15.63
C THR A 10 7.03 -7.20 14.55
N PHE A 11 6.94 -7.90 13.42
CA PHE A 11 7.69 -7.62 12.22
C PHE A 11 6.80 -6.91 11.21
N ARG A 12 7.31 -5.82 10.63
CA ARG A 12 6.69 -5.07 9.56
C ARG A 12 7.52 -5.19 8.30
N MET A 13 6.89 -5.62 7.20
CA MET A 13 7.52 -5.54 5.89
C MET A 13 7.38 -4.11 5.35
N PRO A 14 8.43 -3.49 4.79
CA PRO A 14 8.29 -2.20 4.13
C PRO A 14 7.42 -2.35 2.89
N SER A 15 6.64 -1.33 2.54
CA SER A 15 5.79 -1.34 1.34
C SER A 15 6.57 -1.59 0.05
N GLN A 16 7.84 -1.17 -0.01
CA GLN A 16 8.72 -1.42 -1.16
C GLN A 16 9.00 -2.92 -1.39
N GLY A 17 8.93 -3.75 -0.34
CA GLY A 17 9.08 -5.20 -0.41
C GLY A 17 7.78 -5.98 -0.66
N VAL A 18 6.65 -5.29 -0.77
CA VAL A 18 5.34 -5.90 -1.05
C VAL A 18 4.97 -5.57 -2.50
N ARG A 19 5.52 -6.35 -3.44
CA ARG A 19 5.11 -6.30 -4.86
C ARG A 19 4.05 -7.36 -5.13
N ALA A 20 2.90 -6.93 -5.64
CA ALA A 20 1.89 -7.86 -6.13
C ALA A 20 2.44 -8.61 -7.36
N GLY A 21 2.22 -9.92 -7.44
CA GLY A 21 2.58 -10.74 -8.61
C GLY A 21 3.99 -11.34 -8.62
N GLU A 22 4.92 -10.92 -7.74
CA GLU A 22 6.23 -11.58 -7.65
C GLU A 22 6.17 -12.80 -6.70
N PRO A 23 6.68 -13.99 -7.10
CA PRO A 23 6.72 -15.19 -6.27
C PRO A 23 7.60 -15.04 -5.00
N SER A 24 8.46 -14.02 -4.92
CA SER A 24 9.13 -13.52 -3.71
C SER A 24 8.18 -12.71 -2.80
N SER A 25 6.90 -13.08 -2.80
CA SER A 25 5.80 -12.38 -2.15
C SER A 25 5.95 -12.28 -0.62
N TYR A 26 5.35 -11.23 -0.06
CA TYR A 26 5.10 -11.06 1.38
C TYR A 26 4.67 -12.37 2.07
N LEU A 27 3.79 -13.16 1.44
CA LEU A 27 3.30 -14.42 1.99
C LEU A 27 4.39 -15.49 2.13
N VAL A 28 5.27 -15.64 1.14
CA VAL A 28 6.37 -16.62 1.21
C VAL A 28 7.33 -16.25 2.34
N ARG A 29 7.70 -14.97 2.44
CA ARG A 29 8.57 -14.48 3.51
C ARG A 29 7.92 -14.57 4.88
N SER A 30 6.63 -14.26 4.98
CA SER A 30 5.87 -14.35 6.23
C SER A 30 5.72 -15.80 6.71
N ARG A 31 5.51 -16.75 5.79
CA ARG A 31 5.51 -18.19 6.10
C ARG A 31 6.88 -18.67 6.58
N SER A 32 7.95 -18.29 5.88
CA SER A 32 9.33 -18.62 6.29
C SER A 32 9.67 -18.03 7.67
N LEU A 33 9.23 -16.80 7.94
CA LEU A 33 9.34 -16.15 9.25
C LEU A 33 8.55 -16.91 10.31
N ALA A 34 7.29 -17.26 10.05
CA ALA A 34 6.48 -18.04 10.98
C ALA A 34 7.13 -19.38 11.34
N SER A 35 7.62 -20.14 10.37
CA SER A 35 8.33 -21.39 10.63
C SER A 35 9.60 -21.20 11.47
N ARG A 36 10.35 -20.10 11.27
CA ARG A 36 11.52 -19.77 12.11
C ARG A 36 11.12 -19.42 13.55
N ALA A 37 10.05 -18.65 13.71
CA ALA A 37 9.57 -18.24 15.03
C ALA A 37 9.01 -19.43 15.83
N GLU A 38 8.22 -20.29 15.19
CA GLU A 38 7.69 -21.52 15.80
C GLU A 38 8.81 -22.47 16.23
N ALA A 39 9.88 -22.61 15.42
CA ALA A 39 11.06 -23.41 15.79
C ALA A 39 11.79 -22.88 17.03
N LEU A 40 11.58 -21.61 17.38
CA LEU A 40 12.11 -20.95 18.57
C LEU A 40 11.09 -20.89 19.73
N GLY A 41 9.99 -21.65 19.64
CA GLY A 41 8.96 -21.72 20.68
C GLY A 41 7.99 -20.55 20.70
N ALA A 42 7.95 -19.75 19.63
CA ALA A 42 6.99 -18.65 19.51
C ALA A 42 5.64 -19.12 18.98
N THR A 43 4.60 -18.38 19.35
CA THR A 43 3.24 -18.53 18.85
C THR A 43 2.88 -17.36 17.93
N LEU A 44 2.29 -17.62 16.76
CA LEU A 44 1.70 -16.56 15.92
C LEU A 44 0.44 -15.99 16.58
N CYS A 45 0.50 -14.76 17.10
CA CYS A 45 -0.61 -14.14 17.84
C CYS A 45 -1.43 -13.14 17.02
N SER A 46 -0.87 -12.57 15.94
CA SER A 46 -1.56 -11.64 15.05
C SER A 46 -0.90 -11.54 13.67
N TRP A 47 -1.70 -11.21 12.65
CA TRP A 47 -1.24 -10.98 11.28
C TRP A 47 -2.02 -9.86 10.61
N SER A 48 -1.44 -9.23 9.60
CA SER A 48 -2.10 -8.26 8.71
C SER A 48 -1.52 -8.35 7.29
N ALA A 49 -1.92 -7.42 6.41
CA ALA A 49 -1.36 -7.30 5.07
C ALA A 49 0.15 -6.97 5.04
N MET A 50 0.71 -6.42 6.12
CA MET A 50 2.11 -5.97 6.16
C MET A 50 2.86 -6.33 7.45
N THR A 51 2.19 -6.94 8.42
CA THR A 51 2.77 -7.26 9.72
C THR A 51 2.45 -8.68 10.15
N VAL A 52 3.40 -9.30 10.84
CA VAL A 52 3.21 -10.56 11.57
C VAL A 52 3.75 -10.38 12.98
N ALA A 53 3.03 -10.90 13.97
CA ALA A 53 3.40 -10.77 15.37
C ALA A 53 3.44 -12.13 16.06
N PHE A 54 4.49 -12.35 16.83
CA PHE A 54 4.73 -13.59 17.56
C PHE A 54 4.83 -13.31 19.05
N ALA A 55 4.27 -14.21 19.86
CA ALA A 55 4.35 -14.20 21.31
C ALA A 55 5.32 -15.28 21.78
N PHE A 56 6.31 -14.87 22.57
CA PHE A 56 7.27 -15.74 23.24
C PHE A 56 6.95 -15.79 24.74
N PRO A 57 7.21 -16.90 25.43
CA PRO A 57 7.21 -16.90 26.89
C PRO A 57 8.33 -15.97 27.41
N VAL A 58 8.15 -15.44 28.63
CA VAL A 58 9.06 -14.40 29.18
C VAL A 58 10.49 -14.87 29.42
N ASP A 59 10.69 -16.18 29.57
CA ASP A 59 12.00 -16.82 29.70
C ASP A 59 12.71 -17.02 28.35
N ALA A 60 11.99 -16.96 27.23
CA ALA A 60 12.53 -17.10 25.87
C ALA A 60 12.95 -15.76 25.24
N LEU A 61 13.53 -14.86 26.04
CA LEU A 61 14.02 -13.57 25.54
C LEU A 61 15.19 -13.74 24.58
N GLU A 62 16.07 -14.72 24.81
CA GLU A 62 17.22 -14.96 23.95
C GLU A 62 16.77 -15.32 22.53
N GLU A 63 15.81 -16.23 22.43
CA GLU A 63 15.18 -16.69 21.20
C GLU A 63 14.46 -15.56 20.47
N ALA A 64 13.69 -14.75 21.20
CA ALA A 64 12.98 -13.60 20.61
C ALA A 64 13.96 -12.59 19.99
N ILE A 65 15.06 -12.27 20.66
CA ILE A 65 16.05 -11.32 20.18
C ILE A 65 16.91 -11.91 19.06
N ASP A 66 17.27 -13.19 19.14
CA ASP A 66 18.01 -13.89 18.08
C ASP A 66 17.18 -13.97 16.79
N LEU A 67 15.87 -14.22 16.89
CA LEU A 67 14.96 -14.13 15.74
C LEU A 67 15.00 -12.73 15.12
N VAL A 68 14.83 -11.69 15.94
CA VAL A 68 14.85 -10.29 15.49
C VAL A 68 16.15 -9.96 14.75
N VAL A 69 17.30 -10.28 15.36
CA VAL A 69 18.62 -10.01 14.79
C VAL A 69 18.82 -10.77 13.47
N SER A 70 18.41 -12.03 13.40
CA SER A 70 18.52 -12.83 12.17
C SER A 70 17.78 -12.21 10.98
N LEU A 71 16.64 -11.57 11.22
CA LEU A 71 15.79 -10.98 10.19
C LEU A 71 16.22 -9.58 9.76
N ILE A 72 16.65 -8.74 10.70
CA ILE A 72 17.06 -7.37 10.38
C ILE A 72 18.46 -7.32 9.74
N THR A 73 19.28 -8.34 9.99
CA THR A 73 20.62 -8.49 9.37
C THR A 73 20.62 -9.36 8.11
N GLU A 74 19.48 -9.96 7.76
CA GLU A 74 19.33 -10.78 6.55
C GLU A 74 19.77 -9.97 5.32
N VAL A 75 20.55 -10.60 4.44
CA VAL A 75 21.05 -9.95 3.22
C VAL A 75 19.89 -9.78 2.25
N SER A 76 19.17 -8.68 2.42
CA SER A 76 18.11 -8.22 1.52
C SER A 76 18.40 -6.76 1.12
N PRO A 77 17.88 -6.32 -0.04
CA PRO A 77 17.84 -4.91 -0.40
C PRO A 77 17.30 -4.06 0.75
N GLU A 78 17.84 -2.86 0.97
CA GLU A 78 17.46 -2.03 2.12
C GLU A 78 15.96 -1.75 2.20
N GLY A 79 15.26 -1.66 1.06
CA GLY A 79 13.81 -1.48 0.99
C GLY A 79 12.98 -2.73 1.32
N GLU A 80 13.61 -3.88 1.53
CA GLU A 80 12.93 -5.17 1.75
C GLU A 80 13.17 -5.76 3.14
N ARG A 81 14.09 -5.18 3.93
CA ARG A 81 14.40 -5.68 5.27
C ARG A 81 13.23 -5.47 6.22
N TRP A 82 13.07 -6.40 7.15
CA TRP A 82 12.05 -6.27 8.18
C TRP A 82 12.40 -5.10 9.11
N ALA A 83 11.36 -4.40 9.56
CA ALA A 83 11.43 -3.53 10.72
C ALA A 83 10.75 -4.25 11.89
N ALA A 84 11.29 -4.15 13.11
CA ALA A 84 10.77 -4.89 14.24
C ALA A 84 10.46 -3.99 15.45
N GLY A 85 9.42 -4.35 16.19
CA GLY A 85 9.11 -3.81 17.50
C GLY A 85 9.01 -4.93 18.53
N VAL A 86 9.56 -4.73 19.72
CA VAL A 86 9.55 -5.71 20.82
C VAL A 86 8.93 -5.07 22.06
N ALA A 87 7.97 -5.75 22.68
CA ALA A 87 7.35 -5.33 23.93
C ALA A 87 7.05 -6.54 24.82
N GLU A 88 6.78 -6.31 26.09
CA GLU A 88 6.43 -7.36 27.05
C GLU A 88 5.24 -6.89 27.88
N GLY A 89 4.30 -7.79 28.16
CA GLY A 89 3.13 -7.49 28.96
C GLY A 89 2.14 -8.66 29.02
N SER A 90 0.99 -8.42 29.62
CA SER A 90 -0.10 -9.41 29.69
C SER A 90 -0.80 -9.55 28.34
N MET A 91 -1.03 -10.79 27.93
CA MET A 91 -1.81 -11.17 26.76
C MET A 91 -3.02 -12.02 27.18
N GLU A 92 -4.10 -11.87 26.43
CA GLU A 92 -5.35 -12.61 26.57
C GLU A 92 -5.64 -13.34 25.27
N THR A 93 -5.86 -14.65 25.33
CA THR A 93 -6.23 -15.47 24.17
C THR A 93 -7.68 -15.20 23.78
N LEU A 94 -7.94 -15.07 22.48
CA LEU A 94 -9.28 -14.78 21.96
C LEU A 94 -10.16 -16.04 21.96
N ASP A 95 -9.59 -17.20 21.67
CA ASP A 95 -10.28 -18.50 21.66
C ASP A 95 -9.26 -19.61 21.96
N ASP A 96 -9.56 -20.45 22.95
CA ASP A 96 -8.73 -21.61 23.32
C ASP A 96 -8.66 -22.66 22.19
N LYS A 97 -9.57 -22.59 21.21
CA LYS A 97 -9.69 -23.59 20.13
C LYS A 97 -9.12 -23.14 18.78
N ARG A 98 -8.79 -21.85 18.59
CA ARG A 98 -8.40 -21.31 17.28
C ARG A 98 -7.05 -20.58 17.35
N ASN A 99 -6.02 -21.23 16.81
CA ASN A 99 -4.73 -20.66 16.38
C ASN A 99 -4.03 -19.69 17.34
N GLU A 100 -4.26 -19.81 18.65
CA GLU A 100 -3.60 -19.02 19.71
C GLU A 100 -3.61 -17.50 19.45
N LEU A 101 -4.61 -17.00 18.71
CA LEU A 101 -4.79 -15.58 18.48
C LEU A 101 -4.99 -14.89 19.83
N ALA A 102 -4.23 -13.83 20.07
CA ALA A 102 -4.21 -13.17 21.37
C ALA A 102 -4.16 -11.66 21.21
N TRP A 103 -4.69 -10.98 22.21
CA TRP A 103 -4.74 -9.53 22.30
C TRP A 103 -4.12 -9.06 23.62
N GLY A 104 -3.49 -7.89 23.59
CA GLY A 104 -2.94 -7.25 24.77
C GLY A 104 -2.21 -5.97 24.44
N GLU A 105 -1.96 -5.16 25.46
CA GLU A 105 -1.14 -3.95 25.35
C GLU A 105 0.21 -4.17 24.64
N PRO A 106 1.00 -5.23 24.94
CA PRO A 106 2.30 -5.40 24.28
C PRO A 106 2.19 -5.58 22.77
N LEU A 107 1.09 -6.14 22.24
CA LEU A 107 0.86 -6.24 20.79
C LEU A 107 0.68 -4.85 20.14
N VAL A 108 -0.03 -3.94 20.80
CA VAL A 108 -0.23 -2.57 20.32
C VAL A 108 1.08 -1.79 20.37
N VAL A 109 1.82 -1.92 21.47
CA VAL A 109 3.12 -1.28 21.69
C VAL A 109 4.16 -1.78 20.69
N SER A 110 4.31 -3.10 20.51
CA SER A 110 5.26 -3.70 19.56
C SER A 110 4.91 -3.32 18.12
N LEU A 111 3.62 -3.30 17.76
CA LEU A 111 3.18 -2.83 16.45
C LEU A 111 3.55 -1.37 16.20
N THR A 112 3.26 -0.49 17.17
CA THR A 112 3.61 0.94 17.10
C THR A 112 5.11 1.14 16.91
N LEU A 113 5.93 0.42 17.68
CA LEU A 113 7.38 0.44 17.55
C LEU A 113 7.84 -0.05 16.17
N SER A 114 7.26 -1.14 15.65
CA SER A 114 7.61 -1.66 14.32
C SER A 114 7.31 -0.68 13.17
N ARG A 115 6.30 0.20 13.34
CA ARG A 115 5.94 1.24 12.37
C ARG A 115 6.96 2.38 12.34
N VAL A 116 7.53 2.71 13.50
CA VAL A 116 8.50 3.80 13.68
C VAL A 116 9.93 3.34 13.40
N ALA A 117 10.21 2.05 13.59
CA ALA A 117 11.46 1.42 13.19
C ALA A 117 11.68 1.58 11.68
N ARG A 118 12.90 1.96 11.28
CA ARG A 118 13.30 1.96 9.86
C ARG A 118 13.50 0.52 9.39
N SER A 119 13.56 0.35 8.08
CA SER A 119 13.90 -0.94 7.48
C SER A 119 15.26 -1.44 7.98
N GLY A 120 15.32 -2.68 8.49
CA GLY A 120 16.53 -3.24 9.11
C GLY A 120 16.82 -2.74 10.52
N GLU A 121 15.89 -2.04 11.16
CA GLU A 121 15.99 -1.65 12.58
C GLU A 121 14.99 -2.42 13.45
N ALA A 122 15.36 -2.61 14.72
CA ALA A 122 14.49 -3.10 15.76
C ALA A 122 14.43 -2.11 16.93
N LEU A 123 13.22 -1.79 17.39
CA LEU A 123 12.99 -0.97 18.58
C LEU A 123 12.43 -1.84 19.71
N VAL A 124 13.01 -1.67 20.90
CA VAL A 124 12.63 -2.40 22.11
C VAL A 124 11.95 -1.45 23.09
N HIS A 125 10.75 -1.79 23.54
CA HIS A 125 9.98 -0.99 24.49
C HIS A 125 10.76 -0.80 25.81
N THR A 126 10.71 0.42 26.38
CA THR A 126 11.42 0.72 27.64
C THR A 126 10.91 -0.05 28.86
N GLY A 127 9.70 -0.62 28.78
CA GLY A 127 9.12 -1.44 29.85
C GLY A 127 9.50 -2.93 29.83
N LEU A 128 10.40 -3.36 28.93
CA LEU A 128 10.89 -4.74 28.90
C LEU A 128 11.63 -5.07 30.21
N SER A 129 11.26 -6.14 30.90
CA SER A 129 11.80 -6.46 32.24
C SER A 129 13.31 -6.70 32.24
N ALA A 130 13.83 -7.30 31.17
CA ALA A 130 15.24 -7.63 30.99
C ALA A 130 15.98 -6.64 30.08
N ILE A 131 15.52 -5.38 30.01
CA ILE A 131 16.10 -4.36 29.13
C ILE A 131 17.60 -4.13 29.38
N ASP A 132 18.06 -4.27 30.62
CA ASP A 132 19.46 -4.08 31.02
C ASP A 132 20.41 -5.15 30.45
N ALA A 133 19.87 -6.30 30.03
CA ALA A 133 20.64 -7.34 29.35
C ALA A 133 20.99 -6.95 27.91
N LEU A 134 20.24 -6.01 27.32
CA LEU A 134 20.35 -5.64 25.92
C LEU A 134 21.27 -4.44 25.69
N ARG A 135 21.93 -4.45 24.54
CA ARG A 135 22.71 -3.31 24.07
C ARG A 135 21.85 -2.40 23.20
N LEU A 136 21.38 -1.34 23.84
CA LEU A 136 20.50 -0.36 23.24
C LEU A 136 21.27 0.93 22.93
N MET A 137 20.87 1.59 21.85
CA MET A 137 21.49 2.80 21.32
C MET A 137 20.61 4.03 21.56
N GLU A 138 19.92 4.50 20.52
CA GLU A 138 19.10 5.70 20.50
C GLU A 138 17.69 5.41 21.05
N VAL A 139 17.16 6.33 21.86
CA VAL A 139 15.75 6.30 22.29
C VAL A 139 14.91 7.06 21.27
N ARG A 140 13.79 6.47 20.87
CA ARG A 140 12.76 7.10 20.03
C ARG A 140 11.42 7.08 20.74
N ALA A 141 10.69 8.18 20.60
CA ALA A 141 9.30 8.29 21.01
C ALA A 141 8.42 8.30 19.76
N ALA A 142 7.24 7.73 19.88
CA ALA A 142 6.24 7.69 18.84
C ALA A 142 4.85 7.83 19.44
N THR A 143 3.91 8.32 18.63
CA THR A 143 2.50 8.36 18.97
C THR A 143 1.73 7.69 17.84
N ASP A 144 0.94 6.67 18.16
CA ASP A 144 0.06 6.00 17.21
C ASP A 144 -1.31 5.81 17.85
N GLY A 145 -2.37 6.30 17.21
CA GLY A 145 -3.72 6.27 17.76
C GLY A 145 -3.89 6.94 19.13
N GLY A 146 -3.03 7.92 19.48
CA GLY A 146 -3.02 8.57 20.79
C GLY A 146 -2.24 7.81 21.87
N LEU A 147 -1.72 6.61 21.57
CA LEU A 147 -0.81 5.89 22.46
C LEU A 147 0.62 6.42 22.27
N GLU A 148 1.17 7.05 23.29
CA GLU A 148 2.59 7.40 23.32
C GLU A 148 3.43 6.18 23.71
N VAL A 149 4.41 5.85 22.87
CA VAL A 149 5.30 4.72 23.07
C VAL A 149 6.75 5.17 22.98
N ARG A 150 7.59 4.71 23.92
CA ARG A 150 9.04 4.92 23.90
C ARG A 150 9.76 3.59 23.69
N GLY A 151 10.67 3.57 22.72
CA GLY A 151 11.50 2.41 22.43
C GLY A 151 12.94 2.80 22.20
N SER A 152 13.87 1.88 22.47
CA SER A 152 15.29 2.07 22.21
C SER A 152 15.74 1.16 21.07
N ARG A 153 16.63 1.65 20.20
CA ARG A 153 17.15 0.88 19.08
C ARG A 153 18.10 -0.21 19.57
N LEU A 154 17.86 -1.45 19.15
CA LEU A 154 18.75 -2.59 19.40
C LEU A 154 20.02 -2.49 18.53
N ASP A 155 21.20 -2.75 19.11
CA ASP A 155 22.45 -2.95 18.36
C ASP A 155 22.48 -4.37 17.75
N PRO A 156 22.27 -4.55 16.44
CA PRO A 156 22.18 -5.88 15.85
C PRO A 156 23.53 -6.62 15.83
N GLN A 157 24.65 -5.91 15.93
CA GLN A 157 25.98 -6.52 15.89
C GLN A 157 26.38 -7.10 17.24
N ARG A 158 25.91 -6.49 18.33
CA ARG A 158 26.18 -6.92 19.70
C ARG A 158 24.93 -6.74 20.56
N PRO A 159 23.86 -7.52 20.32
CA PRO A 159 22.56 -7.31 20.97
C PRO A 159 22.60 -7.46 22.49
N TRP A 160 23.61 -8.14 23.03
CA TRP A 160 23.72 -8.48 24.45
C TRP A 160 24.84 -7.69 25.15
N ARG A 161 24.53 -7.08 26.29
CA ARG A 161 25.52 -6.62 27.29
C ARG A 161 25.93 -7.75 28.21
N ARG A 162 24.94 -8.54 28.63
CA ARG A 162 25.08 -9.78 29.39
C ARG A 162 24.03 -10.71 28.83
N ARG A 163 24.43 -11.85 28.26
CA ARG A 163 23.43 -12.85 27.90
C ARG A 163 22.79 -13.34 29.20
N PRO A 164 21.45 -13.34 29.31
CA PRO A 164 20.80 -14.13 30.35
C PRO A 164 21.36 -15.54 30.17
N HIS A 165 22.06 -16.04 31.19
CA HIS A 165 22.67 -17.36 31.07
C HIS A 165 21.49 -18.31 30.96
N SER A 166 21.27 -18.90 29.78
CA SER A 166 20.31 -19.98 29.60
C SER A 166 20.54 -20.94 30.77
N GLY A 167 19.56 -21.03 31.65
CA GLY A 167 19.69 -21.55 33.02
C GLY A 167 20.04 -23.03 33.13
N ALA A 168 20.50 -23.65 32.05
CA ALA A 168 21.23 -24.90 32.08
C ALA A 168 22.74 -24.63 32.19
N ALA A 169 23.16 -24.01 33.29
CA ALA A 169 24.33 -24.56 33.95
C ALA A 169 23.92 -25.99 34.32
N VAL A 170 24.15 -26.93 33.40
CA VAL A 170 24.36 -28.32 33.75
C VAL A 170 25.44 -28.23 34.81
N GLU A 171 25.01 -28.26 36.08
CA GLU A 171 25.91 -28.54 37.19
C GLU A 171 26.71 -29.75 36.69
N PRO A 172 28.04 -29.60 36.48
CA PRO A 172 28.82 -30.64 35.84
C PRO A 172 28.57 -31.89 36.66
N SER A 173 27.81 -32.84 36.08
CA SER A 173 27.50 -34.09 36.74
C SER A 173 28.83 -34.60 37.25
N PRO A 174 28.95 -34.92 38.56
CA PRO A 174 30.20 -35.40 39.11
C PRO A 174 30.72 -36.51 38.19
N PRO A 175 32.02 -36.50 37.86
CA PRO A 175 32.58 -37.44 36.89
C PRO A 175 32.10 -38.85 37.26
N PRO A 176 31.56 -39.62 36.30
CA PRO A 176 31.10 -40.96 36.59
C PRO A 176 32.24 -41.74 37.25
N PRO A 177 31.98 -42.52 38.32
CA PRO A 177 33.01 -43.32 38.95
C PRO A 177 33.70 -44.20 37.88
N PRO A 178 35.02 -44.41 37.96
CA PRO A 178 35.78 -45.10 36.91
C PRO A 178 35.15 -46.46 36.63
N ALA A 179 34.53 -46.57 35.45
CA ALA A 179 33.98 -47.82 34.98
C ALA A 179 35.12 -48.82 34.83
N LYS A 180 35.00 -49.97 35.53
CA LYS A 180 35.87 -51.11 35.31
C LYS A 180 35.71 -51.55 33.85
N LEU A 181 36.70 -51.23 33.03
CA LEU A 181 36.87 -51.69 31.66
C LEU A 181 36.90 -53.23 31.65
N ALA A 182 35.75 -53.85 31.37
CA ALA A 182 35.72 -55.20 30.84
C ALA A 182 36.14 -55.12 29.37
N ALA A 183 37.23 -55.81 29.04
CA ALA A 183 37.78 -55.87 27.70
C ALA A 183 36.76 -56.45 26.71
N VAL A 184 36.44 -55.67 25.68
CA VAL A 184 35.75 -56.15 24.48
C VAL A 184 36.79 -56.20 23.35
N PRO A 185 37.15 -57.38 22.83
CA PRO A 185 37.99 -57.51 21.66
C PRO A 185 37.12 -57.46 20.39
N GLY A 186 37.36 -56.47 19.53
CA GLY A 186 36.63 -56.36 18.27
C GLY A 186 37.10 -55.17 17.43
N ALA A 187 38.19 -55.36 16.71
CA ALA A 187 38.75 -54.40 15.77
C ALA A 187 37.84 -54.20 14.55
N VAL A 188 37.46 -52.95 14.26
CA VAL A 188 37.03 -52.55 12.91
C VAL A 188 37.79 -51.29 12.50
N LYS A 189 38.30 -51.38 11.28
CA LYS A 189 39.32 -50.56 10.61
C LYS A 189 38.68 -49.29 10.03
N ALA A 190 39.21 -48.12 10.38
CA ALA A 190 38.84 -46.84 9.76
C ALA A 190 39.50 -46.69 8.37
N PRO A 191 38.81 -46.12 7.37
CA PRO A 191 39.46 -45.59 6.18
C PRO A 191 39.76 -44.08 6.33
N ASN A 192 41.00 -43.74 5.98
CA ASN A 192 41.48 -42.40 5.67
C ASN A 192 40.66 -41.77 4.54
N LEU A 193 40.22 -40.52 4.72
CA LEU A 193 39.88 -39.63 3.62
C LEU A 193 40.62 -38.31 3.78
N ALA A 194 41.37 -38.01 2.73
CA ALA A 194 42.36 -36.96 2.65
C ALA A 194 41.74 -35.60 2.34
N SER A 195 42.45 -34.60 2.88
CA SER A 195 42.53 -33.19 2.50
C SER A 195 42.29 -32.91 1.00
N GLY A 196 41.40 -31.95 0.72
CA GLY A 196 41.09 -31.44 -0.62
C GLY A 196 40.99 -29.92 -0.64
N ALA A 197 42.06 -29.31 -1.15
CA ALA A 197 42.27 -27.97 -1.71
C ALA A 197 41.13 -26.93 -1.71
N ALA A 198 41.46 -25.77 -1.14
CA ALA A 198 40.76 -24.50 -1.32
C ALA A 198 40.91 -23.98 -2.77
N ALA A 199 39.78 -23.74 -3.43
CA ALA A 199 39.72 -23.04 -4.71
C ALA A 199 39.39 -21.56 -4.48
N ALA A 200 40.25 -20.69 -5.00
CA ALA A 200 40.13 -19.24 -4.98
C ALA A 200 38.97 -18.75 -5.86
N LEU A 201 38.16 -17.83 -5.33
CA LEU A 201 37.12 -17.13 -6.08
C LEU A 201 37.71 -15.96 -6.90
N PRO A 202 37.16 -15.66 -8.10
CA PRO A 202 37.63 -14.57 -8.94
C PRO A 202 37.13 -13.20 -8.48
N VAL A 203 38.03 -12.21 -8.51
CA VAL A 203 37.77 -10.79 -8.25
C VAL A 203 36.99 -10.16 -9.42
N PRO A 204 35.89 -9.42 -9.18
CA PRO A 204 35.19 -8.70 -10.24
C PRO A 204 35.90 -7.38 -10.63
N PRO A 205 35.82 -6.94 -11.90
CA PRO A 205 36.46 -5.70 -12.36
C PRO A 205 35.76 -4.43 -11.85
N PRO A 206 36.48 -3.29 -11.76
CA PRO A 206 35.94 -2.03 -11.27
C PRO A 206 34.97 -1.39 -12.28
N ARG A 207 33.86 -0.82 -11.75
CA ARG A 207 32.88 -0.05 -12.53
C ARG A 207 33.44 1.36 -12.85
N PRO A 208 33.19 1.91 -14.04
CA PRO A 208 33.56 3.29 -14.36
C PRO A 208 32.66 4.31 -13.66
N SER A 209 33.30 5.30 -13.05
CA SER A 209 32.68 6.50 -12.48
C SER A 209 32.19 7.41 -13.62
N VAL A 210 30.88 7.69 -13.68
CA VAL A 210 30.33 8.74 -14.54
C VAL A 210 29.96 9.92 -13.67
N THR A 211 30.87 10.88 -13.61
CA THR A 211 30.59 12.28 -13.29
C THR A 211 29.93 12.93 -14.49
N ASN A 212 28.77 13.56 -14.30
CA ASN A 212 28.37 14.67 -15.17
C ASN A 212 27.45 15.63 -14.41
N GLU A 213 28.07 16.74 -13.98
CA GLU A 213 27.39 18.02 -13.82
C GLU A 213 27.04 18.55 -15.22
N ALA A 214 25.79 18.95 -15.43
CA ALA A 214 25.46 19.91 -16.48
C ALA A 214 24.30 20.78 -16.01
N ARG A 215 24.67 21.96 -15.54
CA ARG A 215 23.81 23.14 -15.40
C ARG A 215 23.18 23.46 -16.75
N LEU A 216 21.87 23.65 -16.79
CA LEU A 216 21.20 24.36 -17.86
C LEU A 216 20.37 25.51 -17.27
N SER A 217 21.00 26.68 -17.33
CA SER A 217 20.34 27.98 -17.32
C SER A 217 19.58 28.14 -18.64
N VAL A 218 18.30 28.49 -18.59
CA VAL A 218 17.59 28.97 -19.80
C VAL A 218 16.98 30.33 -19.50
N SER A 219 17.46 31.29 -20.29
CA SER A 219 17.11 32.70 -20.32
C SER A 219 15.65 32.93 -20.70
N SER A 220 15.09 33.97 -20.07
CA SER A 220 13.84 34.63 -20.42
C SER A 220 14.04 35.45 -21.69
N GLU A 221 13.32 35.12 -22.77
CA GLU A 221 13.14 35.99 -23.93
C GLU A 221 11.67 36.39 -24.06
N ALA A 222 11.45 37.70 -23.99
CA ALA A 222 10.18 38.36 -24.26
C ALA A 222 9.83 38.25 -25.74
N ARG A 223 8.68 37.64 -26.06
CA ARG A 223 8.12 37.66 -27.42
C ARG A 223 7.08 38.77 -27.56
N THR A 224 7.43 39.73 -28.40
CA THR A 224 6.56 40.74 -29.01
C THR A 224 5.47 40.10 -29.86
N ILE A 225 4.22 40.50 -29.65
CA ILE A 225 3.04 40.06 -30.41
C ILE A 225 2.93 40.89 -31.70
N PRO A 226 2.90 40.29 -32.90
CA PRO A 226 2.62 41.03 -34.13
C PRO A 226 1.11 41.19 -34.37
N ASN A 227 0.80 42.32 -34.99
CA ASN A 227 -0.49 42.93 -35.26
C ASN A 227 -1.46 42.03 -36.05
N ARG A 228 -2.73 41.96 -35.62
CA ARG A 228 -3.81 41.18 -36.26
C ARG A 228 -4.49 42.00 -37.37
N PRO A 229 -4.58 41.51 -38.62
CA PRO A 229 -5.33 42.20 -39.68
C PRO A 229 -6.85 42.06 -39.48
N PRO A 230 -7.65 43.03 -39.99
CA PRO A 230 -9.11 43.03 -39.86
C PRO A 230 -9.76 41.93 -40.72
N ALA A 231 -10.89 41.40 -40.21
CA ALA A 231 -11.62 40.27 -40.77
C ALA A 231 -12.34 40.61 -42.10
N PRO A 232 -12.49 39.63 -43.02
CA PRO A 232 -13.32 39.78 -44.21
C PRO A 232 -14.82 39.66 -43.87
N SER A 233 -15.61 40.53 -44.51
CA SER A 233 -17.08 40.50 -44.49
C SER A 233 -17.61 39.21 -45.10
N ILE A 234 -18.34 38.42 -44.31
CA ILE A 234 -19.02 37.21 -44.75
C ILE A 234 -20.36 37.59 -45.39
N VAL A 235 -20.55 37.12 -46.63
CA VAL A 235 -21.79 37.21 -47.40
C VAL A 235 -22.82 36.29 -46.75
N ALA A 236 -24.02 36.82 -46.49
CA ALA A 236 -25.16 36.07 -45.98
C ALA A 236 -25.58 34.99 -46.99
N ILE A 237 -25.46 33.72 -46.59
CA ILE A 237 -26.13 32.60 -47.23
C ILE A 237 -27.40 32.40 -46.41
N GLU A 238 -28.54 32.75 -47.00
CA GLU A 238 -29.87 32.43 -46.46
C GLU A 238 -30.12 30.93 -46.67
N ASP A 239 -29.76 30.12 -45.67
CA ASP A 239 -30.17 28.72 -45.61
C ASP A 239 -31.63 28.64 -45.12
N ASP A 240 -32.46 28.07 -45.99
CA ASP A 240 -33.88 27.76 -45.80
C ASP A 240 -34.03 26.62 -44.77
N GLU A 241 -33.86 26.93 -43.48
CA GLU A 241 -34.10 26.00 -42.37
C GLU A 241 -35.59 25.72 -42.21
N LYS A 242 -36.00 24.59 -42.77
CA LYS A 242 -37.28 23.92 -42.54
C LYS A 242 -37.55 23.81 -41.02
N PRO A 243 -38.70 24.28 -40.50
CA PRO A 243 -38.97 24.32 -39.06
C PRO A 243 -38.93 22.90 -38.48
N GLU A 244 -37.92 22.62 -37.66
CA GLU A 244 -37.82 21.37 -36.91
C GLU A 244 -39.01 21.27 -35.95
N THR A 245 -39.80 20.21 -36.12
CA THR A 245 -40.87 19.85 -35.19
C THR A 245 -40.29 19.66 -33.78
N PRO A 246 -40.86 20.29 -32.73
CA PRO A 246 -40.34 20.19 -31.37
C PRO A 246 -40.35 18.72 -30.91
N ARG A 247 -39.17 18.16 -30.64
CA ARG A 247 -39.04 16.81 -30.11
C ARG A 247 -39.73 16.72 -28.74
N PRO A 248 -40.50 15.65 -28.46
CA PRO A 248 -41.11 15.46 -27.15
C PRO A 248 -40.03 15.38 -26.06
N ARG A 249 -40.24 16.06 -24.93
CA ARG A 249 -39.34 16.00 -23.76
C ARG A 249 -39.33 14.57 -23.22
N ALA A 250 -38.14 14.01 -23.04
CA ALA A 250 -37.97 12.73 -22.39
C ALA A 250 -38.52 12.76 -20.95
N THR A 251 -39.15 11.68 -20.55
CA THR A 251 -39.63 11.45 -19.18
C THR A 251 -38.45 11.18 -18.24
N ALA A 252 -38.64 11.38 -16.93
CA ALA A 252 -37.61 11.09 -15.93
C ALA A 252 -37.16 9.60 -15.96
N ALA A 253 -38.08 8.68 -16.27
CA ALA A 253 -37.77 7.27 -16.43
C ALA A 253 -36.87 6.99 -17.64
N GLU A 254 -37.11 7.67 -18.77
CA GLU A 254 -36.25 7.60 -19.95
C GLU A 254 -34.87 8.19 -19.68
N MET A 255 -34.78 9.28 -18.91
CA MET A 255 -33.50 9.86 -18.49
C MET A 255 -32.71 8.89 -17.59
N ALA A 256 -33.34 8.27 -16.59
CA ALA A 256 -32.70 7.28 -15.72
C ALA A 256 -32.25 6.03 -16.51
N ALA A 257 -33.06 5.57 -17.47
CA ALA A 257 -32.67 4.50 -18.37
C ALA A 257 -31.47 4.89 -19.24
N ALA A 258 -31.46 6.09 -19.81
CA ALA A 258 -30.36 6.59 -20.63
C ALA A 258 -29.05 6.74 -19.82
N VAL A 259 -29.11 7.16 -18.56
CA VAL A 259 -27.95 7.20 -17.66
C VAL A 259 -27.40 5.80 -17.39
N ARG A 260 -28.27 4.82 -17.11
CA ARG A 260 -27.86 3.41 -16.92
C ARG A 260 -27.23 2.82 -18.18
N THR A 261 -27.83 3.06 -19.35
CA THR A 261 -27.28 2.61 -20.65
C THR A 261 -25.94 3.28 -20.94
N SER A 262 -25.82 4.60 -20.70
CA SER A 262 -24.56 5.33 -20.86
C SER A 262 -23.46 4.74 -19.99
N ARG A 263 -23.80 4.39 -18.74
CA ARG A 263 -22.86 3.75 -17.81
C ARG A 263 -22.40 2.40 -18.34
N ALA A 264 -23.33 1.51 -18.71
CA ALA A 264 -22.98 0.21 -19.27
C ALA A 264 -22.12 0.33 -20.54
N ALA A 265 -22.46 1.29 -21.41
CA ALA A 265 -21.69 1.58 -22.62
C ALA A 265 -20.27 2.09 -22.32
N PHE A 266 -20.11 2.94 -21.29
CA PHE A 266 -18.82 3.42 -20.85
C PHE A 266 -17.92 2.28 -20.34
N LEU A 267 -18.47 1.41 -19.48
CA LEU A 267 -17.75 0.24 -18.94
C LEU A 267 -17.38 -0.75 -20.06
N ALA A 268 -18.31 -1.02 -20.98
CA ALA A 268 -18.08 -1.88 -22.13
C ALA A 268 -17.21 -1.23 -23.22
N ARG A 269 -16.73 0.01 -23.03
CA ARG A 269 -15.99 0.81 -24.02
C ARG A 269 -16.72 0.94 -25.37
N ASN A 270 -18.05 0.83 -25.35
CA ASN A 270 -18.87 0.94 -26.53
C ASN A 270 -19.13 2.41 -26.86
N LYS A 271 -18.23 2.98 -27.65
CA LYS A 271 -18.26 4.41 -28.04
C LYS A 271 -19.57 4.82 -28.72
N LEU A 272 -20.15 3.91 -29.51
CA LEU A 272 -21.37 4.18 -30.28
C LEU A 272 -22.59 4.23 -29.34
N ALA A 273 -22.74 3.24 -28.46
CA ALA A 273 -23.81 3.24 -27.46
C ALA A 273 -23.70 4.40 -26.46
N LEU A 274 -22.47 4.83 -26.13
CA LEU A 274 -22.24 5.99 -25.28
C LEU A 274 -22.68 7.29 -25.95
N ALA A 275 -22.37 7.47 -27.25
CA ALA A 275 -22.79 8.63 -28.02
C ALA A 275 -24.31 8.69 -28.22
N GLU A 276 -24.97 7.56 -28.51
CA GLU A 276 -26.43 7.47 -28.65
C GLU A 276 -27.14 7.80 -27.34
N SER A 277 -26.61 7.30 -26.22
CA SER A 277 -27.17 7.58 -24.90
C SER A 277 -26.95 9.04 -24.49
N ALA A 278 -25.81 9.64 -24.83
CA ALA A 278 -25.55 11.06 -24.63
C ALA A 278 -26.51 11.94 -25.45
N ALA A 279 -26.74 11.60 -26.73
CA ALA A 279 -27.69 12.29 -27.60
C ALA A 279 -29.13 12.26 -27.06
N THR A 280 -29.52 11.14 -26.44
CA THR A 280 -30.83 10.98 -25.80
C THR A 280 -31.00 11.92 -24.60
N LEU A 281 -29.91 12.26 -23.92
CA LEU A 281 -29.91 13.15 -22.75
C LEU A 281 -29.85 14.63 -23.11
N GLU A 282 -29.55 15.01 -24.36
CA GLU A 282 -29.44 16.42 -24.78
C GLU A 282 -30.76 17.20 -24.68
N GLY A 283 -31.90 16.49 -24.68
CA GLY A 283 -33.24 17.08 -24.50
C GLY A 283 -33.52 17.60 -23.08
N GLY A 284 -32.67 17.27 -22.10
CA GLY A 284 -32.77 17.76 -20.72
C GLY A 284 -31.46 18.40 -20.30
N ALA A 285 -31.48 19.71 -20.00
CA ALA A 285 -30.34 20.51 -19.56
C ALA A 285 -29.83 20.09 -18.16
N SER A 286 -29.40 18.84 -18.02
CA SER A 286 -28.87 18.28 -16.79
C SER A 286 -27.34 18.32 -16.82
N THR A 287 -26.75 18.64 -15.66
CA THR A 287 -25.30 18.57 -15.45
C THR A 287 -24.74 17.17 -15.77
N SER A 288 -25.56 16.14 -15.63
CA SER A 288 -25.22 14.75 -15.98
C SER A 288 -25.02 14.55 -17.48
N ALA A 289 -25.86 15.15 -18.32
CA ALA A 289 -25.73 15.08 -19.78
C ALA A 289 -24.42 15.70 -20.27
N GLY A 290 -24.03 16.85 -19.68
CA GLY A 290 -22.75 17.50 -19.99
C GLY A 290 -21.54 16.61 -19.72
N ARG A 291 -21.52 15.91 -18.57
CA ARG A 291 -20.43 14.99 -18.21
C ARG A 291 -20.36 13.78 -19.15
N LEU A 292 -21.51 13.19 -19.48
CA LEU A 292 -21.57 12.03 -20.37
C LEU A 292 -21.15 12.40 -21.80
N ARG A 293 -21.53 13.59 -22.28
CA ARG A 293 -21.03 14.11 -23.55
C ARG A 293 -19.51 14.28 -23.52
N ALA A 294 -18.95 14.85 -22.44
CA ALA A 294 -17.50 14.96 -22.32
C ALA A 294 -16.80 13.58 -22.33
N PHE A 295 -17.36 12.55 -21.69
CA PHE A 295 -16.83 11.18 -21.80
C PHE A 295 -16.95 10.61 -23.21
N ALA A 296 -18.06 10.86 -23.91
CA ALA A 296 -18.21 10.44 -25.31
C ALA A 296 -17.14 11.11 -26.20
N ASP A 297 -16.95 12.42 -26.07
CA ASP A 297 -15.92 13.20 -26.78
C ASP A 297 -14.52 12.65 -26.49
N PHE A 298 -14.23 12.37 -25.22
CA PHE A 298 -12.97 11.73 -24.81
C PHE A 298 -12.75 10.38 -25.51
N THR A 299 -13.77 9.51 -25.54
CA THR A 299 -13.64 8.20 -26.24
C THR A 299 -13.46 8.33 -27.75
N ARG A 300 -13.91 9.46 -28.35
CA ARG A 300 -13.68 9.80 -29.76
C ARG A 300 -12.27 10.34 -30.03
N GLY A 301 -11.50 10.65 -29.00
CA GLY A 301 -10.16 11.23 -29.09
C GLY A 301 -10.15 12.76 -28.95
N ASP A 302 -11.31 13.39 -28.73
CA ASP A 302 -11.46 14.84 -28.54
C ASP A 302 -11.13 15.24 -27.09
N VAL A 303 -9.93 14.88 -26.63
CA VAL A 303 -9.50 14.99 -25.21
C VAL A 303 -9.54 16.43 -24.69
N GLY A 304 -9.05 17.40 -25.48
CA GLY A 304 -8.96 18.80 -25.07
C GLY A 304 -10.33 19.46 -24.83
N PRO A 305 -11.26 19.40 -25.79
CA PRO A 305 -12.64 19.86 -25.58
C PRO A 305 -13.34 19.16 -24.42
N ALA A 306 -13.17 17.84 -24.28
CA ALA A 306 -13.77 17.06 -23.19
C ALA A 306 -13.32 17.55 -21.80
N LEU A 307 -12.01 17.75 -21.61
CA LEU A 307 -11.47 18.27 -20.35
C LEU A 307 -12.00 19.68 -20.03
N ARG A 308 -12.01 20.60 -21.01
CA ARG A 308 -12.55 21.95 -20.81
C ARG A 308 -14.03 21.94 -20.44
N ALA A 309 -14.81 21.05 -21.06
CA ALA A 309 -16.22 20.90 -20.73
C ALA A 309 -16.44 20.42 -19.29
N LEU A 310 -15.60 19.49 -18.79
CA LEU A 310 -15.66 19.02 -17.40
C LEU A 310 -15.19 20.08 -16.40
N GLU A 311 -14.12 20.82 -16.71
CA GLU A 311 -13.66 21.95 -15.90
C GLU A 311 -14.75 23.01 -15.76
N GLN A 312 -15.37 23.41 -16.88
CA GLN A 312 -16.48 24.36 -16.88
C GLN A 312 -17.68 23.83 -16.09
N ALA A 313 -18.07 22.56 -16.29
CA ALA A 313 -19.17 21.95 -15.57
C ALA A 313 -18.92 21.89 -14.05
N ARG A 314 -17.68 21.63 -13.62
CA ARG A 314 -17.29 21.67 -12.20
C ARG A 314 -17.39 23.09 -11.64
N ASP A 315 -16.91 24.08 -12.39
CA ASP A 315 -16.87 25.46 -11.92
C ASP A 315 -18.27 26.09 -11.82
N GLU A 316 -19.18 25.71 -12.70
CA GLU A 316 -20.59 26.14 -12.69
C GLU A 316 -21.44 25.39 -11.65
N ALA A 317 -21.12 24.13 -11.37
CA ALA A 317 -21.89 23.30 -10.44
C ALA A 317 -21.71 23.71 -8.97
N ARG A 318 -22.75 23.44 -8.18
CA ARG A 318 -22.79 23.67 -6.72
C ARG A 318 -23.25 22.40 -5.98
N GLY A 319 -22.94 22.32 -4.69
CA GLY A 319 -23.34 21.19 -3.84
C GLY A 319 -22.87 19.83 -4.39
N GLY A 320 -23.72 18.81 -4.31
CA GLY A 320 -23.40 17.46 -4.78
C GLY A 320 -23.07 17.37 -6.27
N ALA A 321 -23.67 18.22 -7.12
CA ALA A 321 -23.36 18.25 -8.55
C ALA A 321 -21.89 18.66 -8.82
N ARG A 322 -21.30 19.51 -7.96
CA ARG A 322 -19.89 19.89 -8.04
C ARG A 322 -18.97 18.72 -7.71
N VAL A 323 -19.30 17.95 -6.68
CA VAL A 323 -18.56 16.74 -6.29
C VAL A 323 -18.55 15.74 -7.45
N GLN A 324 -19.70 15.51 -8.08
CA GLN A 324 -19.81 14.61 -9.23
C GLN A 324 -19.00 15.10 -10.44
N ALA A 325 -19.01 16.40 -10.72
CA ALA A 325 -18.23 16.99 -11.81
C ALA A 325 -16.72 16.92 -11.55
N ALA A 326 -16.27 17.20 -10.32
CA ALA A 326 -14.87 17.05 -9.90
C ALA A 326 -14.39 15.60 -10.00
N LEU A 327 -15.20 14.64 -9.53
CA LEU A 327 -14.88 13.22 -9.67
C LEU A 327 -14.80 12.77 -11.13
N ALA A 328 -15.71 13.24 -11.99
CA ALA A 328 -15.65 12.96 -13.43
C ALA A 328 -14.38 13.54 -14.08
N LEU A 329 -13.99 14.76 -13.71
CA LEU A 329 -12.74 15.38 -14.15
C LEU A 329 -11.52 14.58 -13.69
N ALA A 330 -11.49 14.13 -12.43
CA ALA A 330 -10.43 13.28 -11.89
C ALA A 330 -10.28 11.97 -12.67
N VAL A 331 -11.39 11.31 -13.01
CA VAL A 331 -11.38 10.09 -13.84
C VAL A 331 -10.79 10.37 -15.23
N MET A 332 -11.16 11.48 -15.86
CA MET A 332 -10.64 11.84 -17.18
C MET A 332 -9.14 12.20 -17.13
N LEU A 333 -8.71 12.94 -16.11
CA LEU A 333 -7.29 13.26 -15.87
C LEU A 333 -6.45 11.98 -15.70
N ALA A 334 -6.97 10.99 -14.98
CA ALA A 334 -6.31 9.70 -14.83
C ALA A 334 -6.19 8.97 -16.19
N GLY A 335 -7.26 8.98 -16.99
CA GLY A 335 -7.30 8.36 -18.32
C GLY A 335 -6.31 8.97 -19.33
N VAL A 336 -5.95 10.25 -19.19
CA VAL A 336 -4.91 10.91 -20.03
C VAL A 336 -3.49 10.79 -19.46
N GLY A 337 -3.30 10.02 -18.39
CA GLY A 337 -1.99 9.83 -17.75
C GLY A 337 -1.56 10.95 -16.81
N LYS A 338 -2.45 11.88 -16.46
CA LYS A 338 -2.19 12.97 -15.49
C LYS A 338 -2.56 12.53 -14.07
N ALA A 339 -1.85 11.52 -13.57
CA ALA A 339 -2.19 10.87 -12.31
C ALA A 339 -2.09 11.79 -11.07
N ASP A 340 -1.17 12.75 -11.05
CA ASP A 340 -1.07 13.73 -9.94
C ASP A 340 -2.25 14.69 -9.92
N ASP A 341 -2.62 15.23 -11.08
CA ASP A 341 -3.78 16.13 -11.21
C ASP A 341 -5.07 15.39 -10.84
N ALA A 342 -5.22 14.14 -11.29
CA ALA A 342 -6.34 13.27 -10.94
C ALA A 342 -6.44 13.01 -9.43
N LEU A 343 -5.30 12.81 -8.76
CA LEU A 343 -5.24 12.59 -7.32
C LEU A 343 -5.71 13.83 -6.55
N LEU A 344 -5.21 15.01 -6.93
CA LEU A 344 -5.60 16.27 -6.29
C LEU A 344 -7.09 16.57 -6.48
N GLU A 345 -7.60 16.39 -7.70
CA GLU A 345 -9.02 16.63 -8.00
C GLU A 345 -9.93 15.66 -7.24
N ALA A 346 -9.56 14.38 -7.14
CA ALA A 346 -10.31 13.39 -6.39
C ALA A 346 -10.28 13.62 -4.87
N LEU A 347 -9.18 14.15 -4.33
CA LEU A 347 -9.09 14.55 -2.92
C LEU A 347 -9.96 15.77 -2.62
N ASP A 348 -10.03 16.76 -3.52
CA ASP A 348 -10.96 17.89 -3.39
C ASP A 348 -12.42 17.40 -3.44
N ALA A 349 -12.75 16.53 -4.39
CA ALA A 349 -14.08 15.91 -4.47
C ALA A 349 -14.45 15.17 -3.17
N LEU A 350 -13.53 14.38 -2.61
CA LEU A 350 -13.73 13.66 -1.34
C LEU A 350 -13.94 14.63 -0.16
N ALA A 351 -13.14 15.69 -0.07
CA ALA A 351 -13.26 16.68 0.99
C ALA A 351 -14.64 17.36 0.94
N ARG A 352 -15.08 17.77 -0.26
CA ARG A 352 -16.40 18.37 -0.48
C ARG A 352 -17.55 17.42 -0.19
N ALA A 353 -17.44 16.14 -0.57
CA ALA A 353 -18.45 15.13 -0.23
C ALA A 353 -18.64 15.02 1.28
N ARG A 354 -17.52 15.02 2.04
CA ARG A 354 -17.54 14.97 3.51
C ARG A 354 -18.12 16.25 4.12
N GLU A 355 -17.79 17.42 3.60
CA GLU A 355 -18.37 18.70 4.05
C GLU A 355 -19.90 18.74 3.86
N LEU A 356 -20.41 18.12 2.79
CA LEU A 356 -21.84 18.03 2.51
C LEU A 356 -22.55 16.90 3.27
N GLY A 357 -21.81 16.03 3.97
CA GLY A 357 -22.37 14.85 4.62
C GLY A 357 -22.84 13.76 3.65
N ASP A 358 -22.39 13.80 2.38
CA ASP A 358 -22.76 12.82 1.36
C ASP A 358 -21.84 11.59 1.46
N ALA A 359 -22.29 10.60 2.25
CA ALA A 359 -21.54 9.37 2.50
C ALA A 359 -21.30 8.55 1.22
N LEU A 360 -22.26 8.54 0.29
CA LEU A 360 -22.18 7.79 -0.96
C LEU A 360 -21.14 8.40 -1.90
N ALA A 361 -21.16 9.72 -2.08
CA ALA A 361 -20.16 10.40 -2.88
C ALA A 361 -18.76 10.29 -2.26
N ALA A 362 -18.66 10.34 -0.93
CA ALA A 362 -17.38 10.17 -0.23
C ALA A 362 -16.79 8.75 -0.44
N ASP A 363 -17.62 7.71 -0.37
CA ASP A 363 -17.18 6.34 -0.65
C ASP A 363 -16.77 6.16 -2.12
N ALA A 364 -17.51 6.72 -3.07
CA ALA A 364 -17.15 6.70 -4.49
C ALA A 364 -15.78 7.36 -4.74
N CYS A 365 -15.53 8.52 -4.14
CA CYS A 365 -14.21 9.18 -4.23
C CYS A 365 -13.11 8.33 -3.58
N ALA A 366 -13.37 7.72 -2.41
CA ALA A 366 -12.41 6.85 -1.74
C ALA A 366 -12.07 5.61 -2.57
N ARG A 367 -13.06 4.99 -3.24
CA ARG A 367 -12.84 3.88 -4.17
C ARG A 367 -11.97 4.28 -5.34
N PHE A 368 -12.28 5.41 -5.97
CA PHE A 368 -11.47 5.93 -7.07
C PHE A 368 -10.03 6.20 -6.63
N LEU A 369 -9.83 6.83 -5.47
CA LEU A 369 -8.49 7.09 -4.91
C LEU A 369 -7.71 5.80 -4.65
N ARG A 370 -8.32 4.80 -4.00
CA ARG A 370 -7.69 3.49 -3.78
C ARG A 370 -7.21 2.89 -5.10
N ARG A 371 -8.05 2.94 -6.12
CA ARG A 371 -7.76 2.40 -7.45
C ARG A 371 -6.67 3.17 -8.18
N LEU A 372 -6.74 4.50 -8.17
CA LEU A 372 -5.72 5.38 -8.75
C LEU A 372 -4.35 5.14 -8.11
N THR A 373 -4.31 4.96 -6.78
CA THR A 373 -3.07 4.62 -6.07
C THR A 373 -2.58 3.21 -6.37
N ALA A 374 -3.47 2.23 -6.52
CA ALA A 374 -3.10 0.86 -6.85
C ALA A 374 -2.43 0.79 -8.23
N ALA A 375 -3.03 1.42 -9.24
CA ALA A 375 -2.49 1.42 -10.59
C ALA A 375 -1.19 2.23 -10.74
N ARG A 376 -0.91 3.16 -9.82
CA ARG A 376 0.40 3.85 -9.75
C ARG A 376 1.50 2.97 -9.17
N LEU A 377 1.13 1.98 -8.37
CA LEU A 377 2.06 1.06 -7.73
C LEU A 377 2.38 -0.13 -8.64
N GLU A 378 1.54 -0.38 -9.65
CA GLU A 378 1.80 -1.37 -10.69
C GLU A 378 2.73 -0.79 -11.77
N PRO A 379 3.74 -1.56 -12.24
CA PRO A 379 4.55 -1.15 -13.40
C PRO A 379 3.62 -1.02 -14.63
N PRO A 380 3.94 -0.13 -15.61
CA PRO A 380 3.06 0.19 -16.72
C PRO A 380 2.88 -1.01 -17.67
N SER A 381 1.97 -1.90 -17.34
CA SER A 381 1.38 -2.89 -18.24
C SER A 381 -0.01 -2.41 -18.60
N GLU A 382 -0.11 -1.74 -19.75
CA GLU A 382 -1.35 -1.28 -20.41
C GLU A 382 -2.11 -0.08 -19.79
N PRO A 383 -2.87 0.69 -20.60
CA PRO A 383 -3.55 1.90 -20.14
C PRO A 383 -4.67 1.57 -19.13
N LEU A 384 -4.66 2.31 -18.01
CA LEU A 384 -5.58 2.35 -16.85
C LEU A 384 -7.08 2.12 -17.14
N LEU A 385 -7.51 2.38 -18.36
CA LEU A 385 -8.90 2.22 -18.78
C LEU A 385 -9.30 0.75 -18.94
N ASP A 386 -8.37 -0.22 -19.05
CA ASP A 386 -8.71 -1.64 -19.36
C ASP A 386 -9.24 -2.40 -18.16
N GLU A 387 -8.85 -1.97 -16.96
CA GLU A 387 -9.32 -2.62 -15.75
C GLU A 387 -10.52 -1.92 -15.11
N LEU A 388 -10.94 -0.74 -15.58
CA LEU A 388 -12.06 0.06 -15.04
C LEU A 388 -13.45 -0.60 -15.23
N ASP A 389 -13.55 -1.91 -15.01
CA ASP A 389 -14.77 -2.57 -14.57
C ASP A 389 -15.10 -2.04 -13.18
N VAL A 390 -16.04 -1.10 -13.18
CA VAL A 390 -16.50 -0.35 -12.02
C VAL A 390 -17.83 -0.98 -11.60
N ASP A 391 -17.74 -2.07 -10.83
CA ASP A 391 -18.82 -2.55 -9.97
C ASP A 391 -19.01 -1.55 -8.83
N ILE A 392 -19.50 -0.36 -9.17
CA ILE A 392 -20.17 0.50 -8.20
C ILE A 392 -21.61 0.02 -8.14
N ASP A 393 -22.00 -0.65 -7.07
CA ASP A 393 -23.41 -0.75 -6.70
C ASP A 393 -23.94 0.69 -6.54
N LEU A 394 -24.61 1.18 -7.59
CA LEU A 394 -25.24 2.52 -7.67
C LEU A 394 -26.76 2.39 -7.62
N GLU A 395 -27.30 1.24 -7.21
CA GLU A 395 -28.73 1.12 -6.95
C GLU A 395 -29.19 2.09 -5.84
N ASP A 396 -28.26 2.57 -4.99
CA ASP A 396 -28.52 3.57 -3.95
C ASP A 396 -28.52 5.04 -4.42
N PHE A 397 -28.26 5.32 -5.71
CA PHE A 397 -28.21 6.70 -6.22
C PHE A 397 -29.54 7.23 -6.81
N ASP A 398 -30.56 6.37 -6.94
CA ASP A 398 -31.90 6.75 -7.42
C ASP A 398 -32.89 6.82 -6.24
N ALA A 399 -32.92 7.96 -5.53
CA ALA A 399 -34.15 8.61 -5.02
C ALA A 399 -33.85 9.73 -4.02
N SER A 400 -33.64 10.95 -4.51
CA SER A 400 -34.31 12.13 -3.96
C SER A 400 -34.36 13.24 -5.03
N PRO A 401 -35.53 13.85 -5.25
CA PRO A 401 -35.74 14.89 -6.26
C PRO A 401 -34.96 16.18 -6.00
#